data_AF-A0A3A6T414-F1
#
_entry.id   AF-A0A3A6T414-F1
#
_cell.length_a   1.000
_cell.length_b   1.000
_cell.length_c   1.000
_cell.angle_alpha   90.00
_cell.angle_beta   90.00
_cell.angle_gamma   90.00
#
_symmetry.space_group_name_H-M   'P 1'
#
loop_
_entity.id
_entity.type
_entity.pdbx_description
1 polymer ?
#
loop_
_entity_poly.entity_id
_entity_poly.type
_entity_poly.pdbx_seq_one_letter_code
_entity_poly.pdbx_strand_id
1 'polypeptide(L)'
;MSVLYTPDDHGTLKSDSNLRPRARQNVIFEHGYLLAKLGRNRVTLVVDNSAGEIETPNDISGIVYNSRDSFQLSLVKELKDAGFSVSADALI
;
A
#
# COMPACT_ATOMS: atom_id res chain seq x y z
N MET A 1 6.07 -8.93 2.61
CA MET A 1 4.86 -8.75 3.44
C MET A 1 4.04 -7.63 2.81
N SER A 2 2.73 -7.79 2.61
CA SER A 2 1.89 -6.73 2.04
C SER A 2 1.00 -6.09 3.10
N VAL A 3 0.73 -4.79 2.93
CA VAL A 3 -0.25 -4.02 3.70
C VAL A 3 -1.25 -3.42 2.73
N LEU A 4 -2.54 -3.50 3.05
CA LEU A 4 -3.63 -3.00 2.21
C LEU A 4 -4.24 -1.74 2.84
N TYR A 5 -4.26 -0.65 2.09
CA TYR A 5 -4.97 0.58 2.45
C TYR A 5 -6.32 0.59 1.76
N THR A 6 -7.38 0.43 2.53
CA THR A 6 -8.78 0.62 2.13
C THR A 6 -9.30 1.97 2.62
N PRO A 7 -10.25 2.60 1.92
CA PRO A 7 -10.78 3.93 2.26
C PRO A 7 -11.82 3.83 3.39
N ASP A 8 -11.43 3.23 4.52
CA ASP A 8 -12.35 2.90 5.61
C ASP A 8 -12.66 4.09 6.53
N ASP A 9 -11.79 5.10 6.56
CA ASP A 9 -11.93 6.31 7.37
C ASP A 9 -11.92 7.57 6.47
N HIS A 10 -12.40 8.69 7.00
CA HIS A 10 -12.21 10.02 6.39
C HIS A 10 -11.43 10.93 7.33
N GLY A 11 -10.53 11.74 6.78
CA GLY A 11 -9.71 12.67 7.55
C GLY A 11 -9.35 13.93 6.78
N THR A 12 -8.84 14.92 7.50
CA THR A 12 -8.31 16.15 6.90
C THR A 12 -7.30 16.82 7.84
N LEU A 13 -6.47 17.71 7.30
CA LEU A 13 -5.62 18.57 8.12
C LEU A 13 -6.48 19.55 8.90
N LYS A 14 -6.04 19.96 10.09
CA LYS A 14 -6.79 20.93 10.91
C LYS A 14 -7.05 22.26 10.19
N SER A 15 -6.19 22.61 9.23
CA SER A 15 -6.29 23.81 8.39
C SER A 15 -7.12 23.63 7.11
N ASP A 16 -7.56 22.41 6.80
CA ASP A 16 -8.36 22.08 5.61
C ASP A 16 -9.76 21.63 6.07
N SER A 17 -10.78 21.98 5.31
CA SER A 17 -12.18 21.59 5.56
C SER A 17 -12.60 20.38 4.72
N ASN A 18 -11.78 19.97 3.75
CA ASN A 18 -12.10 18.89 2.84
C ASN A 18 -11.73 17.55 3.45
N LEU A 19 -12.74 16.78 3.85
CA LEU A 19 -12.59 15.38 4.24
C LEU A 19 -12.17 14.55 3.02
N ARG A 20 -11.10 13.75 3.19
CA ARG A 20 -10.59 12.85 2.17
C ARG A 20 -10.60 11.41 2.67
N PRO A 21 -10.77 10.42 1.77
CA PRO A 21 -10.61 9.01 2.10
C PRO A 21 -9.24 8.72 2.68
N ARG A 22 -9.19 7.85 3.69
CA ARG A 22 -7.99 7.52 4.44
C ARG A 22 -8.02 6.07 4.89
N ALA A 23 -6.85 5.43 4.93
CA ALA A 23 -6.68 4.15 5.61
C ALA A 23 -6.86 4.29 7.13
N ARG A 24 -7.39 3.22 7.76
CA ARG A 24 -7.52 3.09 9.20
C ARG A 24 -6.18 3.35 9.90
N GLN A 25 -6.22 4.10 11.01
CA GLN A 25 -5.03 4.46 11.81
C GLN A 25 -4.18 3.24 12.19
N ASN A 26 -4.84 2.14 12.58
CA ASN A 26 -4.16 0.90 12.96
C ASN A 26 -3.37 0.29 11.79
N VAL A 27 -3.90 0.38 10.57
CA VAL A 27 -3.24 -0.12 9.35
C VAL A 27 -1.99 0.72 9.04
N ILE A 28 -2.09 2.04 9.19
CA ILE A 28 -0.95 2.95 9.00
C ILE A 28 0.14 2.67 10.05
N PHE A 29 -0.24 2.40 11.30
CA PHE A 29 0.70 2.03 12.36
C PHE A 29 1.41 0.71 12.07
N GLU A 30 0.67 -0.34 11.70
CA GLU A 30 1.22 -1.64 11.33
C GLU A 30 2.19 -1.54 10.15
N HIS A 31 1.88 -0.71 9.16
CA HIS A 31 2.78 -0.44 8.04
C HIS A 31 4.11 0.13 8.52
N GLY A 32 4.08 1.17 9.37
CA GLY A 32 5.29 1.78 9.95
C GLY A 32 6.12 0.76 10.75
N TYR A 33 5.46 -0.08 11.55
CA TYR A 33 6.11 -1.16 12.30
C TYR A 33 6.80 -2.18 11.39
N LEU A 34 6.13 -2.61 10.32
CA LEU A 34 6.68 -3.56 9.35
C LEU A 34 7.87 -2.96 8.60
N LEU A 35 7.80 -1.69 8.20
CA LEU A 35 8.92 -0.99 7.57
C LEU A 35 10.14 -0.94 8.50
N ALA A 36 9.94 -0.64 9.79
CA ALA A 36 11.02 -0.61 10.77
C ALA A 36 11.63 -2.00 11.02
N LYS A 37 10.80 -3.05 11.06
CA LYS A 37 11.23 -4.41 11.40
C LYS A 37 11.86 -5.18 10.24
N LEU A 38 11.30 -5.04 9.03
CA LEU A 38 11.67 -5.84 7.87
C LEU A 38 12.49 -5.06 6.84
N GLY A 39 12.51 -3.73 6.93
CA GLY A 39 13.08 -2.86 5.91
C GLY A 39 12.13 -2.62 4.74
N ARG A 40 12.31 -1.47 4.08
CA ARG A 40 11.43 -1.00 2.98
C ARG A 40 11.32 -1.99 1.82
N ASN A 41 12.40 -2.68 1.48
CA ASN A 41 12.46 -3.63 0.37
C ASN A 41 11.71 -4.96 0.61
N ARG A 42 11.17 -5.18 1.81
CA ARG A 42 10.45 -6.41 2.18
C ARG A 42 8.98 -6.17 2.52
N VAL A 43 8.53 -4.92 2.37
CA VAL A 43 7.16 -4.49 2.66
C VAL A 43 6.59 -3.89 1.40
N THR A 44 5.38 -4.32 1.05
CA THR A 44 4.62 -3.85 -0.11
C THR A 44 3.38 -3.11 0.37
N LEU A 45 3.08 -1.93 -0.19
CA LEU A 45 1.83 -1.23 0.08
C LEU A 45 0.88 -1.33 -1.13
N VAL A 46 -0.33 -1.82 -0.89
CA VAL A 46 -1.41 -1.87 -1.88
C VAL A 46 -2.45 -0.84 -1.48
N VAL A 47 -2.86 0.00 -2.41
CA VAL A 47 -3.85 1.07 -2.14
C VAL A 47 -5.10 0.80 -2.97
N ASP A 48 -6.24 0.74 -2.29
CA ASP A 48 -7.56 0.64 -2.91
C ASP A 48 -8.14 2.04 -3.13
N ASN A 49 -8.05 2.54 -4.37
CA ASN A 49 -8.58 3.85 -4.75
C ASN A 49 -10.06 3.81 -5.20
N SER A 50 -10.81 2.74 -4.90
CA SER A 50 -12.20 2.57 -5.34
C SER A 50 -13.16 3.66 -4.85
N ALA A 51 -12.86 4.31 -3.72
CA ALA A 51 -13.65 5.40 -3.16
C ALA A 51 -12.95 6.78 -3.26
N GLY A 52 -12.01 6.93 -4.19
CA GLY A 52 -11.21 8.14 -4.37
C GLY A 52 -9.74 7.93 -3.99
N GLU A 53 -8.94 8.98 -4.20
CA GLU A 53 -7.51 8.94 -3.87
C GLU A 53 -7.32 8.90 -2.35
N ILE A 54 -6.79 7.78 -1.84
CA ILE A 54 -6.45 7.66 -0.42
C ILE A 54 -5.22 8.54 -0.14
N GLU A 55 -5.33 9.38 0.88
CA GLU A 55 -4.19 10.16 1.35
C GLU A 55 -3.09 9.21 1.86
N THR A 56 -1.92 9.26 1.22
CA THR A 56 -0.72 8.53 1.66
C THR A 56 0.30 9.52 2.21
N PRO A 57 0.93 9.24 3.36
CA PRO A 57 2.06 10.04 3.85
C PRO A 57 3.15 10.16 2.79
N ASN A 58 3.68 11.37 2.56
CA ASN A 58 4.73 11.60 1.56
C ASN A 58 5.96 10.68 1.75
N ASP A 59 6.25 10.28 3.00
CA ASP A 59 7.40 9.46 3.37
C ASP A 59 7.32 7.98 2.95
N ILE A 60 6.22 7.51 2.33
CA ILE A 60 6.04 6.12 1.83
C ILE A 60 5.87 6.02 0.31
N SER A 61 6.14 7.12 -0.40
CA SER A 61 6.19 7.16 -1.86
C SER A 61 7.33 6.25 -2.39
N GLY A 62 6.98 5.17 -3.10
CA GLY A 62 7.93 4.21 -3.67
C GLY A 62 7.52 2.74 -3.59
N ILE A 63 6.44 2.43 -2.87
CA ILE A 63 5.92 1.06 -2.69
C ILE A 63 4.42 1.00 -2.98
N VAL A 64 3.93 1.83 -3.91
CA VAL A 64 2.50 2.03 -4.11
C VAL A 64 2.04 1.28 -5.35
N TYR A 65 1.25 0.22 -5.15
CA TYR A 65 0.47 -0.37 -6.24
C TYR A 65 -0.88 0.33 -6.34
N ASN A 66 -1.07 1.08 -7.43
CA ASN A 66 -2.21 1.97 -7.68
C ASN A 66 -3.48 1.25 -8.18
N SER A 67 -3.61 -0.06 -8.02
CA SER A 67 -4.83 -0.77 -8.40
C SER A 67 -4.89 -2.15 -7.76
N ARG A 68 -5.99 -2.42 -7.06
CA ARG A 68 -6.33 -3.74 -6.50
C ARG A 68 -6.43 -4.84 -7.56
N ASP A 69 -6.71 -4.48 -8.82
CA ASP A 69 -7.00 -5.43 -9.88
C ASP A 69 -5.79 -5.75 -10.77
N SER A 70 -4.68 -5.01 -10.64
CA SER A 70 -3.49 -5.19 -11.50
C SER A 70 -2.14 -5.17 -10.77
N PHE A 71 -2.13 -5.19 -9.44
CA PHE A 71 -0.87 -5.21 -8.67
C PHE A 71 -0.14 -6.55 -8.75
N GLN A 72 -0.83 -7.64 -9.09
CA GLN A 72 -0.32 -9.00 -8.95
C GLN A 72 0.92 -9.22 -9.84
N LEU A 73 0.92 -8.73 -11.08
CA LEU A 73 2.06 -8.85 -11.98
C LEU A 73 3.27 -8.02 -11.52
N SER A 74 3.03 -6.80 -11.04
CA SER A 74 4.10 -5.95 -10.52
C SER A 74 4.70 -6.52 -9.23
N LEU A 75 3.86 -7.10 -8.36
CA LEU A 75 4.30 -7.81 -7.16
C LEU A 75 5.13 -9.05 -7.50
N VAL A 76 4.72 -9.86 -8.48
CA VAL A 76 5.52 -11.01 -8.93
C VAL A 76 6.90 -10.57 -9.43
N LYS A 77 6.99 -9.43 -10.13
CA LYS A 77 8.27 -8.86 -10.57
C LYS A 77 9.15 -8.46 -9.38
N GLU A 78 8.62 -7.69 -8.42
CA GLU A 78 9.38 -7.29 -7.22
C GLU A 78 9.84 -8.49 -6.39
N LEU A 79 8.98 -9.50 -6.23
CA LEU A 79 9.33 -10.71 -5.49
C LEU A 79 10.45 -11.49 -6.19
N LYS A 80 10.44 -11.56 -7.53
CA LYS A 80 11.57 -12.12 -8.30
C LYS A 80 12.85 -11.32 -8.11
N ASP A 81 12.77 -9.99 -8.18
CA ASP A 81 13.92 -9.09 -7.97
C ASP A 81 14.48 -9.20 -6.54
N ALA A 82 13.63 -9.49 -5.55
CA ALA A 82 14.00 -9.76 -4.17
C ALA A 82 14.52 -11.19 -3.91
N GLY A 83 14.60 -12.04 -4.94
CA GLY A 83 15.14 -13.40 -4.87
C GLY A 83 14.15 -14.50 -4.47
N PHE A 84 12.84 -14.21 -4.47
CA PHE A 84 11.81 -15.22 -4.22
C PHE A 84 11.47 -16.01 -5.49
N SER A 85 11.31 -17.33 -5.34
CA SER A 85 10.85 -18.20 -6.44
C SER A 85 9.33 -18.13 -6.57
N VAL A 86 8.84 -17.15 -7.34
CA VAL A 86 7.41 -16.94 -7.62
C VAL A 86 7.14 -16.93 -9.12
N SER A 87 5.99 -17.46 -9.55
CA SER A 87 5.55 -17.46 -10.95
C SER A 87 4.19 -16.78 -11.12
N ALA A 88 3.98 -16.17 -12.29
CA ALA A 88 2.71 -15.56 -12.68
C ALA A 88 1.75 -16.55 -13.36
N ASP A 89 2.15 -17.82 -13.52
CA ASP A 89 1.39 -18.82 -14.30
C ASP A 89 -0.03 -19.07 -13.77
N ALA A 90 -0.27 -18.81 -12.47
CA ALA A 90 -1.57 -18.95 -11.83
C ALA A 90 -2.42 -17.65 -11.84
N LEU A 91 -1.92 -16.57 -12.46
CA LEU A 91 -2.63 -15.28 -12.58
C LEU A 91 -3.31 -15.11 -13.95
N ILE A 92 -3.25 -16.15 -14.81
CA ILE A 92 -3.78 -16.19 -16.18
C ILE A 92 -5.10 -16.98 -16.19
#